data_AF-A0A6L6CH98-F1
#
_entry.id   AF-A0A6L6CH98-F1
#
_cell.length_a   1.000
_cell.length_b   1.000
_cell.length_c   1.000
_cell.angle_alpha   90.00
_cell.angle_beta   90.00
_cell.angle_gamma   90.00
#
_symmetry.space_group_name_H-M   'P 1'
#
loop_
_entity.id
_entity.type
_entity.pdbx_description
1 polymer ?
#
loop_
_entity_poly.entity_id
_entity_poly.type
_entity_poly.pdbx_seq_one_letter_code
_entity_poly.pdbx_strand_id
1 'polypeptide(L)'
;ARRTATGGRAPLVWDNVPVNDAFMRAHLHLGPLQGREQGLQDVCSGFLWNPMVEPHASMLMLETAAAWWRGEDAQAAWGTAVDRDGWRWLAEATAYRGDLHWPGESPSRTWWESVRDMPDMKDEVMPWVHAARSGARVALAALAVIEADVTNLSQEELSRLMRPLMDWHTHRIASAFTFGRGPRQRPMATQNDHGKFVFRPGTITESESLVDTLVHKALTAING
;
A
#
# COMPACT_ATOMS: atom_id res chain seq x y z
N ALA A 1 -26.63 -13.91 -16.57
CA ALA A 1 -25.97 -12.91 -17.44
C ALA A 1 -24.69 -13.45 -18.09
N ARG A 2 -23.60 -13.71 -17.35
CA ARG A 2 -22.29 -14.07 -17.93
C ARG A 2 -22.24 -15.42 -18.65
N ARG A 3 -22.81 -16.49 -18.05
CA ARG A 3 -22.93 -17.81 -18.70
C ARG A 3 -23.75 -17.77 -19.99
N THR A 4 -24.74 -16.89 -20.08
CA THR A 4 -25.55 -16.71 -21.29
C THR A 4 -24.70 -16.11 -22.41
N ALA A 5 -23.89 -15.09 -22.10
CA ALA A 5 -22.99 -14.44 -23.06
C ALA A 5 -21.91 -15.39 -23.62
N THR A 6 -21.56 -16.45 -22.89
CA THR A 6 -20.57 -17.46 -23.32
C THR A 6 -21.21 -18.68 -24.00
N GLY A 7 -22.53 -18.68 -24.24
CA GLY A 7 -23.24 -19.81 -24.85
C GLY A 7 -23.37 -21.01 -23.90
N GLY A 8 -23.52 -20.76 -22.60
CA GLY A 8 -23.65 -21.78 -21.55
C GLY A 8 -22.33 -22.22 -20.92
N ARG A 9 -21.18 -21.82 -21.46
CA ARG A 9 -19.85 -22.19 -20.93
C ARG A 9 -19.51 -21.42 -19.65
N ALA A 10 -18.81 -22.05 -18.72
CA ALA A 10 -18.26 -21.35 -17.57
C ALA A 10 -17.24 -20.27 -18.02
N PRO A 11 -17.26 -19.06 -17.44
CA PRO A 11 -16.32 -17.99 -17.80
C PRO A 11 -14.91 -18.25 -17.27
N LEU A 12 -13.90 -17.91 -18.07
CA LEU A 12 -12.52 -17.75 -17.62
C LEU A 12 -12.35 -16.31 -17.13
N VAL A 13 -11.93 -16.13 -15.88
CA VAL A 13 -11.77 -14.79 -15.29
C VAL A 13 -10.37 -14.28 -15.61
N TRP A 14 -10.29 -13.08 -16.19
CA TRP A 14 -9.07 -12.27 -16.16
C TRP A 14 -9.21 -11.28 -15.01
N ASP A 15 -8.40 -11.44 -13.98
CA ASP A 15 -8.45 -10.62 -12.79
C ASP A 15 -7.28 -9.62 -12.74
N ASN A 16 -7.59 -8.33 -12.60
CA ASN A 16 -6.61 -7.23 -12.61
C ASN A 16 -6.03 -6.99 -11.22
N VAL A 17 -5.34 -8.00 -10.70
CA VAL A 17 -4.79 -8.07 -9.36
C VAL A 17 -3.56 -8.98 -9.40
N PRO A 18 -2.36 -8.60 -8.90
CA PRO A 18 -1.96 -7.33 -8.25
C PRO A 18 -1.58 -6.16 -9.18
N VAL A 19 -1.80 -6.20 -10.49
CA VAL A 19 -1.32 -5.18 -11.45
C VAL A 19 -1.29 -3.72 -10.96
N ASN A 20 -0.19 -3.01 -11.24
CA ASN A 20 0.06 -1.60 -10.90
C ASN A 20 0.48 -0.76 -12.13
N ASP A 21 -0.01 -1.12 -13.31
CA ASP A 21 0.32 -0.45 -14.56
C ASP A 21 -0.44 0.88 -14.77
N ALA A 22 -0.21 1.50 -15.93
CA ALA A 22 -0.86 2.74 -16.34
C ALA A 22 -0.80 3.86 -15.28
N PHE A 23 -1.94 4.25 -14.72
CA PHE A 23 -2.04 5.30 -13.71
C PHE A 23 -1.61 4.83 -12.31
N MET A 24 -1.59 3.53 -12.05
CA MET A 24 -1.25 2.96 -10.74
C MET A 24 0.25 2.77 -10.48
N ARG A 25 1.13 3.24 -11.38
CA ARG A 25 2.60 3.00 -11.27
C ARG A 25 3.23 3.51 -9.98
N ALA A 26 2.57 4.41 -9.27
CA ALA A 26 3.01 4.89 -7.97
C ALA A 26 2.71 3.91 -6.82
N HIS A 27 1.76 2.99 -7.00
CA HIS A 27 1.27 2.07 -5.98
C HIS A 27 1.98 0.71 -6.09
N LEU A 28 2.32 0.11 -4.95
CA LEU A 28 2.84 -1.25 -4.88
C LEU A 28 1.82 -2.11 -4.13
N HIS A 29 1.33 -3.18 -4.77
CA HIS A 29 0.24 -3.98 -4.24
C HIS A 29 0.78 -5.25 -3.56
N LEU A 30 1.14 -5.11 -2.28
CA LEU A 30 1.74 -6.20 -1.48
C LEU A 30 0.77 -6.87 -0.51
N GLY A 31 -0.53 -6.56 -0.56
CA GLY A 31 -1.53 -7.16 0.32
C GLY A 31 -1.99 -8.56 -0.10
N PRO A 32 -2.75 -9.26 0.77
CA PRO A 32 -3.42 -10.51 0.41
C PRO A 32 -4.51 -10.28 -0.64
N LEU A 33 -4.82 -11.34 -1.41
CA LEU A 33 -6.02 -11.41 -2.24
C LEU A 33 -7.27 -11.19 -1.36
N GLN A 34 -8.16 -10.31 -1.82
CA GLN A 34 -9.39 -9.95 -1.12
C GLN A 34 -10.57 -9.79 -2.09
N GLY A 35 -11.79 -9.88 -1.55
CA GLY A 35 -13.02 -9.57 -2.27
C GLY A 35 -13.47 -10.62 -3.28
N ARG A 36 -12.92 -11.85 -3.23
CA ARG A 36 -13.35 -12.99 -4.06
C ARG A 36 -14.00 -14.03 -3.15
N GLU A 37 -15.22 -14.43 -3.48
CA GLU A 37 -15.95 -15.46 -2.75
C GLU A 37 -15.42 -16.85 -3.06
N GLN A 38 -15.33 -17.73 -2.05
CA GLN A 38 -14.81 -19.09 -2.16
C GLN A 38 -15.63 -20.04 -3.07
N GLY A 39 -16.82 -19.61 -3.50
CA GLY A 39 -17.67 -20.35 -4.45
C GLY A 39 -17.46 -19.99 -5.92
N LEU A 40 -16.60 -19.01 -6.23
CA LEU A 40 -16.37 -18.60 -7.62
C LEU A 40 -15.72 -19.72 -8.45
N GLN A 41 -14.95 -20.59 -7.82
CA GLN A 41 -14.30 -21.76 -8.40
C GLN A 41 -15.32 -22.75 -8.98
N ASP A 42 -16.52 -22.83 -8.39
CA ASP A 42 -17.59 -23.74 -8.84
C ASP A 42 -18.31 -23.22 -10.09
N VAL A 43 -18.20 -21.92 -10.36
CA VAL A 43 -18.95 -21.26 -11.44
C VAL A 43 -18.09 -20.76 -12.60
N CYS A 44 -16.78 -20.61 -12.39
CA CYS A 44 -15.78 -20.19 -13.36
C CYS A 44 -14.95 -21.38 -13.86
N SER A 45 -14.46 -21.31 -15.10
CA SER A 45 -13.57 -22.35 -15.66
C SER A 45 -12.11 -22.19 -15.22
N GLY A 46 -11.77 -21.05 -14.61
CA GLY A 46 -10.41 -20.73 -14.19
C GLY A 46 -10.22 -19.23 -13.94
N PHE A 47 -9.05 -18.88 -13.43
CA PHE A 47 -8.61 -17.51 -13.17
C PHE A 47 -7.22 -17.29 -13.77
N LEU A 48 -7.07 -16.16 -14.47
CA LEU A 48 -5.80 -15.60 -14.90
C LEU A 48 -5.57 -14.33 -14.08
N TRP A 49 -4.49 -14.30 -13.32
CA TRP A 49 -4.10 -13.15 -12.51
C TRP A 49 -3.18 -12.24 -13.32
N ASN A 50 -3.48 -10.95 -13.38
CA ASN A 50 -2.63 -9.95 -14.02
C ASN A 50 -1.63 -9.40 -12.98
N PRO A 51 -0.34 -9.80 -13.04
CA PRO A 51 0.66 -9.37 -12.08
C PRO A 51 1.08 -7.92 -12.28
N MET A 52 1.87 -7.41 -11.34
CA MET A 52 2.62 -6.16 -11.51
C MET A 52 3.78 -6.36 -12.48
N VAL A 53 4.41 -5.27 -12.93
CA VAL A 53 5.65 -5.34 -13.72
C VAL A 53 6.86 -5.72 -12.86
N GLU A 54 6.72 -5.67 -11.53
CA GLU A 54 7.62 -6.19 -10.51
C GLU A 54 7.32 -7.68 -10.23
N PRO A 55 8.02 -8.64 -10.87
CA PRO A 55 7.71 -10.07 -10.77
C PRO A 55 7.87 -10.64 -9.36
N HIS A 56 8.92 -10.27 -8.62
CA HIS A 56 9.12 -10.82 -7.26
C HIS A 56 8.08 -10.29 -6.28
N ALA A 57 7.79 -8.98 -6.34
CA ALA A 57 6.75 -8.35 -5.54
C ALA A 57 5.36 -8.96 -5.81
N SER A 58 5.08 -9.33 -7.07
CA SER A 58 3.81 -9.95 -7.47
C SER A 58 3.56 -11.31 -6.82
N MET A 59 4.63 -12.06 -6.49
CA MET A 59 4.50 -13.40 -5.93
C MET A 59 3.76 -13.41 -4.60
N LEU A 60 3.91 -12.37 -3.78
CA LEU A 60 3.27 -12.30 -2.47
C LEU A 60 1.74 -12.42 -2.58
N MET A 61 1.13 -11.71 -3.53
CA MET A 61 -0.31 -11.83 -3.75
C MET A 61 -0.69 -13.10 -4.52
N LEU A 62 0.11 -13.53 -5.49
CA LEU A 62 -0.15 -14.75 -6.25
C LEU A 62 -0.16 -16.01 -5.36
N GLU A 63 0.68 -16.07 -4.34
CA GLU A 63 0.67 -17.14 -3.34
C GLU A 63 -0.66 -17.18 -2.58
N THR A 64 -1.19 -16.01 -2.20
CA THR A 64 -2.48 -15.91 -1.50
C THR A 64 -3.66 -16.25 -2.41
N ALA A 65 -3.53 -15.96 -3.71
CA ALA A 65 -4.50 -16.37 -4.71
C ALA A 65 -4.49 -17.89 -4.92
N ALA A 66 -3.32 -18.52 -4.86
CA ALA A 66 -3.21 -19.98 -4.90
C ALA A 66 -3.80 -20.63 -3.63
N ALA A 67 -3.60 -20.03 -2.46
CA ALA A 67 -4.24 -20.47 -1.21
C ALA A 67 -5.77 -20.39 -1.30
N TRP A 68 -6.30 -19.23 -1.72
CA TRP A 68 -7.72 -19.06 -1.98
C TRP A 68 -8.28 -20.10 -2.97
N TRP A 69 -7.55 -20.37 -4.07
CA TRP A 69 -7.95 -21.39 -5.04
C TRP A 69 -8.13 -22.77 -4.42
N ARG A 70 -7.31 -23.12 -3.41
CA ARG A 70 -7.38 -24.39 -2.68
C ARG A 70 -8.41 -24.43 -1.53
N GLY A 71 -9.11 -23.33 -1.25
CA GLY A 71 -10.01 -23.26 -0.08
C GLY A 71 -9.33 -22.86 1.22
N GLU A 72 -8.11 -22.35 1.14
CA GLU A 72 -7.33 -21.92 2.30
C GLU A 72 -7.52 -20.41 2.57
N ASP A 73 -7.20 -19.99 3.79
CA ASP A 73 -7.24 -18.58 4.19
C ASP A 73 -6.10 -17.79 3.52
N ALA A 74 -6.46 -16.92 2.58
CA ALA A 74 -5.54 -16.06 1.86
C ALA A 74 -4.77 -15.09 2.77
N GLN A 75 -5.37 -14.61 3.86
CA GLN A 75 -4.72 -13.72 4.82
C GLN A 75 -3.71 -14.47 5.67
N ALA A 76 -4.02 -15.70 6.09
CA ALA A 76 -3.07 -16.55 6.81
C ALA A 76 -1.87 -16.92 5.92
N ALA A 77 -2.12 -17.28 4.66
CA ALA A 77 -1.08 -17.54 3.67
C ALA A 77 -0.18 -16.30 3.44
N TRP A 78 -0.79 -15.12 3.37
CA TRP A 78 -0.06 -13.85 3.26
C TRP A 78 0.86 -13.60 4.44
N GLY A 79 0.36 -13.79 5.67
CA GLY A 79 1.16 -13.63 6.88
C GLY A 79 2.40 -14.53 6.87
N THR A 80 2.25 -15.77 6.39
CA THR A 80 3.40 -16.69 6.24
C THR A 80 4.38 -16.21 5.18
N ALA A 81 3.90 -15.86 4.00
CA ALA A 81 4.75 -15.47 2.87
C ALA A 81 5.49 -14.14 3.14
N VAL A 82 4.80 -13.15 3.70
CA VAL A 82 5.37 -11.83 3.95
C VAL A 82 6.51 -11.87 4.98
N ASP A 83 6.40 -12.75 5.98
CA ASP A 83 7.43 -12.95 7.00
C ASP A 83 8.58 -13.82 6.48
N ARG A 84 8.26 -14.93 5.79
CA ARG A 84 9.24 -15.83 5.18
C ARG A 84 10.20 -15.09 4.25
N ASP A 85 9.67 -14.17 3.45
CA ASP A 85 10.41 -13.50 2.39
C ASP A 85 10.87 -12.08 2.77
N GLY A 86 10.59 -11.62 3.99
CA GLY A 86 11.07 -10.34 4.50
C GLY A 86 10.40 -9.10 3.89
N TRP A 87 9.12 -9.19 3.50
CA TRP A 87 8.38 -8.10 2.85
C TRP A 87 7.56 -7.23 3.81
N ARG A 88 7.48 -7.60 5.09
CA ARG A 88 6.46 -7.04 6.01
C ARG A 88 6.49 -5.52 6.09
N TRP A 89 7.66 -4.94 6.33
CA TRP A 89 7.80 -3.49 6.46
C TRP A 89 7.46 -2.75 5.17
N LEU A 90 7.90 -3.25 4.01
CA LEU A 90 7.56 -2.63 2.74
C LEU A 90 6.06 -2.76 2.45
N ALA A 91 5.48 -3.94 2.68
CA ALA A 91 4.06 -4.18 2.49
C ALA A 91 3.22 -3.19 3.31
N GLU A 92 3.47 -3.13 4.62
CA GLU A 92 2.77 -2.21 5.53
C GLU A 92 3.03 -0.73 5.16
N ALA A 93 4.25 -0.38 4.74
CA ALA A 93 4.58 0.97 4.29
C ALA A 93 3.90 1.35 2.97
N THR A 94 3.57 0.40 2.08
CA THR A 94 2.86 0.67 0.81
C THR A 94 1.34 0.51 0.90
N ALA A 95 0.86 0.07 2.06
CA ALA A 95 -0.56 -0.12 2.31
C ALA A 95 -1.34 1.21 2.31
N TYR A 96 -2.65 1.09 2.22
CA TYR A 96 -3.61 2.17 2.42
C TYR A 96 -4.57 1.80 3.55
N ARG A 97 -5.17 2.82 4.17
CA ARG A 97 -6.19 2.63 5.20
C ARG A 97 -7.31 1.70 4.69
N GLY A 98 -7.65 0.71 5.52
CA GLY A 98 -8.63 -0.32 5.22
C GLY A 98 -8.06 -1.55 4.50
N ASP A 99 -6.81 -1.53 4.04
CA ASP A 99 -6.13 -2.76 3.64
C ASP A 99 -5.81 -3.60 4.89
N LEU A 100 -5.92 -4.93 4.78
CA LEU A 100 -5.69 -5.85 5.91
C LEU A 100 -4.29 -5.76 6.55
N HIS A 101 -3.33 -5.22 5.82
CA HIS A 101 -1.93 -5.05 6.23
C HIS A 101 -1.58 -3.58 6.50
N TRP A 102 -2.58 -2.71 6.73
CA TRP A 102 -2.34 -1.35 7.18
C TRP A 102 -1.72 -1.37 8.60
N PRO A 103 -0.62 -0.62 8.87
CA PRO A 103 0.06 -0.62 10.17
C PRO A 103 -0.74 0.07 11.30
N GLY A 104 -1.96 0.57 10.99
CA GLY A 104 -2.82 1.29 11.91
C GLY A 104 -2.65 2.81 11.82
N GLU A 105 -3.47 3.52 12.58
CA GLU A 105 -3.55 5.00 12.52
C GLU A 105 -2.44 5.72 13.27
N SER A 106 -1.80 5.01 14.19
CA SER A 106 -0.70 5.50 15.00
C SER A 106 0.37 4.41 15.12
N PRO A 107 1.12 4.09 14.05
CA PRO A 107 2.20 3.10 14.15
C PRO A 107 3.23 3.52 15.20
N SER A 108 3.80 2.54 15.90
CA SER A 108 4.76 2.80 16.97
C SER A 108 6.05 3.43 16.45
N ARG A 109 6.77 4.14 17.32
CA ARG A 109 8.13 4.62 17.04
C ARG A 109 9.05 3.49 16.54
N THR A 110 9.00 2.33 17.18
CA THR A 110 9.79 1.14 16.81
C THR A 110 9.47 0.62 15.41
N TRP A 111 8.21 0.71 14.97
CA TRP A 111 7.82 0.37 13.61
C TRP A 111 8.42 1.34 12.60
N TRP A 112 8.32 2.65 12.86
CA TRP A 112 8.93 3.66 12.00
C TRP A 112 10.46 3.50 11.90
N GLU A 113 11.14 3.19 13.00
CA GLU A 113 12.57 2.87 13.01
C GLU A 113 12.88 1.65 12.14
N SER A 114 12.05 0.60 12.25
CA SER A 114 12.21 -0.61 11.43
C SER A 114 12.04 -0.31 9.92
N VAL A 115 11.07 0.54 9.55
CA VAL A 115 10.88 0.95 8.15
C VAL A 115 12.02 1.86 7.65
N ARG A 116 12.52 2.77 8.51
CA ARG A 116 13.69 3.61 8.20
C ARG A 116 14.93 2.77 7.89
N ASP A 117 15.15 1.73 8.68
CA ASP A 117 16.36 0.89 8.66
C ASP A 117 16.19 -0.41 7.85
N MET A 118 15.03 -0.59 7.21
CA MET A 118 14.72 -1.74 6.35
C MET A 118 15.86 -1.98 5.35
N PRO A 119 16.37 -3.20 5.15
CA PRO A 119 17.49 -3.49 4.23
C PRO A 119 17.11 -3.25 2.77
N ASP A 120 18.10 -3.21 1.89
CA ASP A 120 17.84 -3.14 0.45
C ASP A 120 17.10 -4.41 0.01
N MET A 121 16.19 -4.24 -0.96
CA MET A 121 15.38 -5.31 -1.51
C MET A 121 15.71 -5.50 -2.98
N LYS A 122 14.86 -6.22 -3.71
CA LYS A 122 15.03 -6.39 -5.15
C LYS A 122 14.98 -5.03 -5.86
N ASP A 123 15.81 -4.86 -6.89
CA ASP A 123 15.93 -3.61 -7.64
C ASP A 123 14.57 -3.07 -8.14
N GLU A 124 13.68 -3.98 -8.53
CA GLU A 124 12.32 -3.69 -9.01
C GLU A 124 11.46 -2.89 -8.02
N VAL A 125 11.74 -2.95 -6.72
CA VAL A 125 10.97 -2.25 -5.67
C VAL A 125 11.74 -1.13 -4.97
N MET A 126 12.98 -0.88 -5.35
CA MET A 126 13.82 0.12 -4.68
C MET A 126 13.23 1.54 -4.65
N PRO A 127 12.46 2.03 -5.64
CA PRO A 127 11.78 3.31 -5.52
C PRO A 127 10.85 3.41 -4.30
N TRP A 128 10.10 2.34 -3.99
CA TRP A 128 9.22 2.29 -2.81
C TRP A 128 9.99 2.10 -1.52
N VAL A 129 11.08 1.33 -1.53
CA VAL A 129 11.99 1.20 -0.38
C VAL A 129 12.55 2.58 0.00
N HIS A 130 13.06 3.34 -0.98
CA HIS A 130 13.59 4.68 -0.73
C HIS A 130 12.50 5.65 -0.23
N ALA A 131 11.32 5.63 -0.84
CA ALA A 131 10.19 6.45 -0.41
C ALA A 131 9.75 6.12 1.03
N ALA A 132 9.70 4.83 1.38
CA ALA A 132 9.36 4.33 2.71
C ALA A 132 10.39 4.79 3.74
N ARG A 133 11.70 4.55 3.50
CA ARG A 133 12.77 5.01 4.40
C ARG A 133 12.76 6.53 4.57
N SER A 134 12.56 7.27 3.48
CA SER A 134 12.49 8.73 3.54
C SER A 134 11.30 9.23 4.36
N GLY A 135 10.10 8.68 4.12
CA GLY A 135 8.91 9.06 4.89
C GLY A 135 9.03 8.68 6.36
N ALA A 136 9.64 7.53 6.67
CA ALA A 136 9.90 7.12 8.05
C ALA A 136 10.87 8.06 8.78
N ARG A 137 11.93 8.56 8.11
CA ARG A 137 12.82 9.59 8.69
C ARG A 137 12.05 10.86 9.04
N VAL A 138 11.17 11.31 8.15
CA VAL A 138 10.32 12.50 8.36
C VAL A 138 9.33 12.26 9.51
N ALA A 139 8.66 11.10 9.53
CA ALA A 139 7.73 10.72 10.59
C ALA A 139 8.41 10.67 11.97
N LEU A 140 9.60 10.08 12.07
CA LEU A 140 10.36 10.02 13.33
C LEU A 140 10.78 11.41 13.83
N ALA A 141 11.14 12.32 12.93
CA ALA A 141 11.44 13.70 13.29
C ALA A 141 10.18 14.45 13.75
N ALA A 142 9.04 14.25 13.08
CA ALA A 142 7.77 14.81 13.50
C ALA A 142 7.36 14.30 14.89
N LEU A 143 7.48 12.99 15.14
CA LEU A 143 7.24 12.41 16.47
C LEU A 143 8.18 12.99 17.53
N ALA A 144 9.46 13.17 17.22
CA ALA A 144 10.41 13.78 18.15
C ALA A 144 10.05 15.23 18.50
N VAL A 145 9.51 16.01 17.57
CA VAL A 145 8.98 17.36 17.85
C VAL A 145 7.72 17.30 18.70
N ILE A 146 6.77 16.44 18.37
CA ILE A 146 5.49 16.30 19.09
C ILE A 146 5.71 15.88 20.55
N GLU A 147 6.68 15.01 20.79
CA GLU A 147 7.01 14.49 22.12
C GLU A 147 7.93 15.45 22.91
N ALA A 148 8.54 16.42 22.26
CA ALA A 148 9.40 17.39 22.91
C ALA A 148 8.58 18.50 23.59
N ASP A 149 9.02 18.95 24.75
CA ASP A 149 8.56 20.21 25.32
C ASP A 149 9.23 21.38 24.59
N VAL A 150 8.66 21.74 23.43
CA VAL A 150 9.19 22.77 22.54
C VAL A 150 9.33 24.14 23.21
N THR A 151 8.61 24.41 24.30
CA THR A 151 8.70 25.67 25.05
C THR A 151 9.99 25.81 25.85
N ASN A 152 10.63 24.68 26.16
CA ASN A 152 11.86 24.60 26.95
C ASN A 152 13.11 24.27 26.10
N LEU A 153 12.99 24.21 24.77
CA LEU A 153 14.13 23.97 23.89
C LEU A 153 14.86 25.27 23.53
N SER A 154 16.19 25.19 23.45
CA SER A 154 16.97 26.22 22.78
C SER A 154 16.70 26.25 21.27
N GLN A 155 17.01 27.38 20.64
CA GLN A 155 16.88 27.54 19.18
C GLN A 155 17.73 26.51 18.39
N GLU A 156 18.88 26.13 18.93
CA GLU A 156 19.75 25.11 18.32
C GLU A 156 19.13 23.71 18.39
N GLU A 157 18.57 23.34 19.56
CA GLU A 157 17.90 22.06 19.76
C GLU A 157 16.65 21.95 18.87
N LEU A 158 15.85 23.01 18.80
CA LEU A 158 14.68 23.08 17.92
C LEU A 158 15.10 22.94 16.45
N SER A 159 16.12 23.68 16.02
CA SER A 159 16.65 23.59 14.65
C SER A 159 17.16 22.18 14.31
N ARG A 160 17.76 21.48 15.28
CA ARG A 160 18.21 20.10 15.12
C ARG A 160 17.04 19.13 14.95
N LEU A 161 15.97 19.29 15.74
CA LEU A 161 14.75 18.47 15.63
C LEU A 161 14.02 18.71 14.32
N MET A 162 13.98 19.96 13.85
CA MET A 162 13.27 20.33 12.61
C MET A 162 14.03 19.94 11.34
N ARG A 163 15.36 19.82 11.37
CA ARG A 163 16.17 19.59 10.17
C ARG A 163 15.68 18.43 9.29
N PRO A 164 15.32 17.25 9.81
CA PRO A 164 14.85 16.16 8.95
C PRO A 164 13.44 16.39 8.38
N LEU A 165 12.65 17.33 8.94
CA LEU A 165 11.35 17.72 8.33
C LEU A 165 11.54 18.41 6.99
N MET A 166 12.74 18.93 6.67
CA MET A 166 13.05 19.48 5.35
C MET A 166 12.96 18.43 4.23
N ASP A 167 13.11 17.15 4.56
CA ASP A 167 12.93 16.04 3.60
C ASP A 167 11.44 15.78 3.28
N TRP A 168 10.50 16.47 3.93
CA TRP A 168 9.06 16.30 3.71
C TRP A 168 8.67 16.58 2.26
N HIS A 169 9.19 17.65 1.66
CA HIS A 169 8.91 17.97 0.25
C HIS A 169 9.41 16.85 -0.67
N THR A 170 10.63 16.36 -0.46
CA THR A 170 11.23 15.25 -1.20
C THR A 170 10.36 13.99 -1.12
N HIS A 171 9.88 13.65 0.09
CA HIS A 171 8.94 12.53 0.27
C HIS A 171 7.63 12.74 -0.50
N ARG A 172 7.09 13.96 -0.46
CA ARG A 172 5.83 14.33 -1.13
C ARG A 172 5.89 14.40 -2.65
N ILE A 173 7.08 14.47 -3.25
CA ILE A 173 7.23 14.45 -4.72
C ILE A 173 7.78 13.13 -5.23
N ALA A 174 8.09 12.17 -4.36
CA ALA A 174 8.53 10.84 -4.76
C ALA A 174 7.52 10.19 -5.71
N SER A 175 8.00 9.48 -6.72
CA SER A 175 7.15 8.77 -7.69
C SER A 175 6.45 7.55 -7.08
N ALA A 176 7.07 6.94 -6.07
CA ALA A 176 6.54 5.81 -5.31
C ALA A 176 5.75 6.30 -4.10
N PHE A 177 4.52 5.80 -3.94
CA PHE A 177 3.63 6.19 -2.85
C PHE A 177 3.72 5.21 -1.70
N THR A 178 3.78 5.75 -0.49
CA THR A 178 3.84 5.01 0.78
C THR A 178 2.99 5.73 1.84
N PHE A 179 2.70 5.04 2.93
CA PHE A 179 2.03 5.53 4.12
C PHE A 179 0.66 6.14 3.83
N GLY A 180 -0.10 5.54 2.91
CA GLY A 180 -1.41 6.03 2.51
C GLY A 180 -1.38 7.32 1.67
N ARG A 181 -0.23 7.72 1.11
CA ARG A 181 -0.16 8.90 0.24
C ARG A 181 -1.13 8.78 -0.94
N GLY A 182 -1.96 9.82 -1.09
CA GLY A 182 -3.05 9.87 -2.05
C GLY A 182 -2.81 10.78 -3.28
N PRO A 183 -3.82 10.84 -4.17
CA PRO A 183 -5.04 10.04 -4.10
C PRO A 183 -4.76 8.56 -4.41
N ARG A 184 -5.51 7.65 -3.79
CA ARG A 184 -5.43 6.23 -4.10
C ARG A 184 -6.14 5.96 -5.42
N GLN A 185 -5.47 5.28 -6.33
CA GLN A 185 -6.07 4.90 -7.60
C GLN A 185 -6.30 3.39 -7.65
N ARG A 186 -7.52 2.98 -7.94
CA ARG A 186 -7.91 1.58 -8.16
C ARG A 186 -8.76 1.50 -9.42
N PRO A 187 -8.39 0.73 -10.46
CA PRO A 187 -9.18 0.59 -11.67
C PRO A 187 -10.50 -0.10 -11.34
N MET A 188 -11.53 0.66 -11.01
CA MET A 188 -12.90 0.17 -10.95
C MET A 188 -13.54 0.30 -12.32
N ALA A 189 -12.93 -0.36 -13.31
CA ALA A 189 -13.55 -0.55 -14.62
C ALA A 189 -14.49 -1.75 -14.51
N THR A 190 -15.79 -1.50 -14.64
CA THR A 190 -16.80 -2.55 -14.70
C THR A 190 -17.52 -2.51 -16.03
N GLN A 191 -18.33 -3.52 -16.31
CA GLN A 191 -19.33 -3.41 -17.37
C GLN A 191 -20.67 -3.05 -16.74
N ASN A 192 -21.36 -2.07 -17.33
CA ASN A 192 -22.76 -1.80 -17.00
C ASN A 192 -23.67 -2.94 -17.51
N ASP A 193 -24.97 -2.82 -17.28
CA ASP A 193 -25.96 -3.83 -17.70
C ASP A 193 -26.06 -4.01 -19.23
N HIS A 194 -25.43 -3.11 -19.99
CA HIS A 194 -25.31 -3.18 -21.45
C HIS A 194 -23.96 -3.76 -21.92
N GLY A 195 -23.13 -4.26 -21.00
CA GLY A 195 -21.82 -4.82 -21.33
C GLY A 195 -20.74 -3.78 -21.68
N LYS A 196 -21.04 -2.48 -21.57
CA LYS A 196 -20.08 -1.41 -21.88
C LYS A 196 -19.15 -1.17 -20.70
N PHE A 197 -17.84 -1.11 -20.96
CA PHE A 197 -16.86 -0.70 -19.96
C PHE A 197 -17.13 0.73 -19.49
N VAL A 198 -17.27 0.90 -18.18
CA VAL A 198 -17.47 2.18 -17.51
C VAL A 198 -16.53 2.26 -16.31
N PHE A 199 -15.95 3.45 -16.09
CA PHE A 199 -15.23 3.76 -14.87
C PHE A 199 -16.21 4.15 -13.78
N ARG A 200 -16.09 3.55 -12.59
CA ARG A 200 -16.90 3.95 -11.44
C ARG A 200 -16.30 5.17 -10.73
N PRO A 201 -17.12 6.03 -10.09
CA PRO A 201 -16.62 7.16 -9.31
C PRO A 201 -15.57 6.80 -8.26
N GLY A 202 -15.62 5.59 -7.69
CA GLY A 202 -14.63 5.08 -6.74
C GLY A 202 -13.27 4.69 -7.32
N THR A 203 -13.00 4.99 -8.60
CA THR A 203 -11.70 4.71 -9.25
C THR A 203 -10.57 5.52 -8.61
N ILE A 204 -10.89 6.72 -8.15
CA ILE A 204 -9.98 7.58 -7.37
C ILE A 204 -10.61 7.76 -6.01
N THR A 205 -9.87 7.44 -4.96
CA THR A 205 -10.30 7.61 -3.57
C THR A 205 -9.33 8.55 -2.88
N GLU A 206 -9.84 9.59 -2.24
CA GLU A 206 -9.02 10.44 -1.38
C GLU A 206 -8.36 9.60 -0.30
N SER A 207 -7.10 9.92 0.01
CA SER A 207 -6.34 9.21 1.02
C SER A 207 -5.46 10.19 1.78
N GLU A 208 -5.36 9.97 3.08
CA GLU A 208 -4.56 10.77 3.99
C GLU A 208 -3.23 10.07 4.26
N SER A 209 -2.12 10.78 4.06
CA SER A 209 -0.78 10.25 4.37
C SER A 209 -0.49 10.35 5.86
N LEU A 210 -0.06 9.25 6.49
CA LEU A 210 0.39 9.26 7.89
C LEU A 210 1.56 10.24 8.11
N VAL A 211 2.46 10.36 7.12
CA VAL A 211 3.61 11.27 7.20
C VAL A 211 3.13 12.72 7.19
N ASP A 212 2.23 13.07 6.27
CA ASP A 212 1.67 14.43 6.20
C ASP A 212 0.92 14.78 7.50
N THR A 213 0.09 13.86 8.02
CA THR A 213 -0.61 14.06 9.29
C THR A 213 0.35 14.29 10.46
N LEU A 214 1.44 13.54 10.56
CA LEU A 214 2.45 13.73 11.61
C LEU A 214 3.18 15.06 11.46
N VAL A 215 3.59 15.43 10.24
CA VAL A 215 4.26 16.71 9.99
C VAL A 215 3.33 17.88 10.34
N HIS A 216 2.07 17.84 9.96
CA HIS A 216 1.10 18.86 10.34
C HIS A 216 0.96 19.00 11.86
N LYS A 217 0.85 17.88 12.60
CA LYS A 217 0.82 17.89 14.07
C LYS A 217 2.09 18.50 14.67
N ALA A 218 3.26 18.15 14.15
CA ALA A 218 4.54 18.70 14.61
C ALA A 218 4.62 20.21 14.37
N LEU A 219 4.20 20.70 13.20
CA LEU A 219 4.17 22.13 12.89
C LEU A 219 3.18 22.89 13.78
N THR A 220 2.03 22.30 14.11
CA THR A 220 1.10 22.89 15.09
C THR A 220 1.77 23.00 16.47
N ALA A 221 2.41 21.93 16.95
CA ALA A 221 3.09 21.94 18.24
C ALA A 221 4.16 23.04 18.35
N ILE A 222 4.90 23.31 17.27
CA ILE A 222 5.91 24.38 17.23
C ILE A 222 5.26 25.78 17.35
N ASN A 223 4.07 25.98 16.79
CA ASN A 223 3.45 27.30 16.69
C ASN A 223 2.56 27.68 17.88
N GLY A 224 2.23 26.73 18.77
CA GLY A 224 1.32 26.93 19.91
C GLY A 224 -0.13 26.62 19.55
#